data_AF-A0A9C8KV87-F1
#
_entry.id   AF-A0A9C8KV87-F1
#
_cell.length_a   1.000
_cell.length_b   1.000
_cell.length_c   1.000
_cell.angle_alpha   90.00
_cell.angle_beta   90.00
_cell.angle_gamma   90.00
#
_symmetry.space_group_name_H-M   'P 1'
#
loop_
_entity.id
_entity.type
_entity.pdbx_description
1 polymer ?
#
loop_
_entity_poly.entity_id
_entity_poly.type
_entity_poly.pdbx_seq_one_letter_code
_entity_poly.pdbx_strand_id
1 'polypeptide(L)'
;MNKIIVHGSFESEELPKYSSTQASGADIRAYIKKEIEIPPGEHSLIPTGVYLQIPEGYEAQVRPRSGLAAKHGVTVLNSPGTIDADY
;
A
#
# COMPACT_ATOMS: atom_id res chain seq x y z
N MET A 1 10.36 -19.71 -5.42
CA MET A 1 9.84 -18.46 -4.85
C MET A 1 8.56 -18.14 -5.58
N ASN A 2 7.44 -18.09 -4.87
CA ASN A 2 6.18 -17.69 -5.47
C ASN A 2 6.24 -16.18 -5.69
N LYS A 3 6.22 -15.76 -6.95
CA LYS A 3 6.27 -14.33 -7.31
C LYS A 3 4.85 -13.80 -7.28
N ILE A 4 4.56 -12.89 -6.35
CA ILE A 4 3.42 -11.98 -6.49
C ILE A 4 3.74 -11.07 -7.68
N ILE A 5 2.81 -10.94 -8.63
CA ILE A 5 2.96 -10.03 -9.76
C ILE A 5 2.32 -8.70 -9.38
N VAL A 6 3.05 -7.61 -9.59
CA VAL A 6 2.60 -6.25 -9.26
C VAL A 6 2.39 -5.49 -10.55
N HIS A 7 1.19 -4.95 -10.72
CA HIS A 7 0.82 -4.06 -11.82
C HIS A 7 0.61 -2.63 -11.29
N GLY A 8 0.81 -1.64 -12.15
CA GLY A 8 0.62 -0.22 -11.82
C GLY A 8 -0.12 0.54 -12.93
N SER A 9 -0.94 1.52 -12.57
CA SER A 9 -1.53 2.51 -13.50
C SER A 9 -0.55 3.65 -13.84
N PHE A 10 0.75 3.40 -13.70
CA PHE A 10 1.87 4.34 -13.81
C PHE A 10 3.09 3.63 -14.39
N GLU A 11 4.16 4.37 -14.68
CA GLU A 11 5.39 3.83 -15.28
C GLU A 11 6.06 2.77 -14.40
N SER A 12 6.70 1.78 -15.02
CA SER A 12 7.21 0.59 -14.33
C SER A 12 8.24 0.90 -13.24
N GLU A 13 9.00 1.97 -13.41
CA GLU A 13 10.02 2.46 -12.49
C GLU A 13 9.42 2.95 -11.17
N GLU A 14 8.14 3.30 -11.16
CA GLU A 14 7.40 3.78 -10.00
C GLU A 14 6.73 2.66 -9.18
N LEU A 15 6.84 1.40 -9.63
CA LEU A 15 6.33 0.26 -8.88
C LEU A 15 6.92 0.21 -7.46
N PRO A 16 6.13 -0.24 -6.46
CA PRO A 16 6.62 -0.41 -5.10
C PRO A 16 7.89 -1.25 -5.05
N LYS A 17 8.90 -0.75 -4.35
CA LYS A 17 10.19 -1.42 -4.19
C LYS A 17 10.49 -1.57 -2.71
N TYR A 18 11.06 -2.72 -2.37
CA TYR A 18 11.65 -2.92 -1.05
C TYR A 18 12.85 -1.99 -0.90
N SER A 19 12.89 -1.23 0.19
CA SER A 19 13.93 -0.23 0.44
C SER A 19 15.28 -0.85 0.83
N SER A 20 15.27 -2.11 1.27
CA SER A 20 16.48 -2.90 1.54
C SER A 20 16.22 -4.37 1.28
N THR A 21 17.28 -5.17 1.23
CA THR A 21 17.21 -6.63 1.06
C THR A 21 16.50 -7.36 2.20
N GLN A 22 16.37 -6.72 3.36
CA GLN A 22 15.73 -7.29 4.56
C GLN A 22 14.38 -6.63 4.90
N ALA A 23 13.90 -5.72 4.07
CA ALA A 23 12.63 -5.06 4.30
C ALA A 23 11.47 -6.08 4.22
N SER A 24 10.56 -6.06 5.20
CA SER A 24 9.38 -6.94 5.22
C SER A 24 8.25 -6.47 4.31
N GLY A 25 8.26 -5.20 3.89
CA GLY A 25 7.25 -4.62 3.00
C GLY A 25 7.84 -3.55 2.08
N ALA A 26 7.08 -3.21 1.05
CA ALA A 26 7.36 -2.12 0.14
C ALA A 26 6.40 -0.95 0.41
N ASP A 27 6.92 0.28 0.36
CA ASP A 27 6.09 1.48 0.49
C ASP A 27 5.25 1.67 -0.78
N ILE A 28 3.96 1.96 -0.60
CA ILE A 28 3.02 2.37 -1.66
C ILE A 28 2.81 3.88 -1.64
N ARG A 29 2.57 4.47 -2.81
CA ARG A 29 2.35 5.91 -2.97
C ARG A 29 0.88 6.19 -3.23
N ALA A 30 0.44 7.39 -2.85
CA ALA A 30 -0.87 7.89 -3.25
C ALA A 30 -0.87 8.19 -4.76
N TYR A 31 -1.79 7.57 -5.51
CA TYR A 31 -1.98 7.79 -6.94
C TYR A 31 -3.05 8.85 -7.16
N ILE A 32 -2.68 10.10 -6.92
CA ILE A 32 -3.60 11.26 -6.94
C ILE A 32 -3.05 12.36 -7.84
N LYS A 33 -3.94 13.07 -8.56
CA LYS A 33 -3.56 14.20 -9.42
C LYS A 33 -3.44 15.53 -8.68
N LYS A 34 -4.07 15.62 -7.51
CA LYS A 34 -4.12 16.80 -6.66
C LYS A 34 -3.99 16.35 -5.21
N GLU A 35 -3.45 17.21 -4.38
CA GLU A 35 -3.36 16.97 -2.95
C GLU A 35 -4.74 16.74 -2.33
N ILE A 36 -4.79 15.86 -1.33
CA ILE A 36 -5.98 15.56 -0.54
C ILE A 36 -5.67 15.94 0.90
N GLU A 37 -6.41 16.90 1.43
CA GLU A 37 -6.38 17.24 2.84
C GLU A 37 -7.31 16.32 3.62
N ILE A 38 -6.82 15.76 4.73
CA ILE A 38 -7.60 14.91 5.63
C ILE A 38 -7.69 15.62 6.98
N PRO A 39 -8.84 16.22 7.33
CA PRO A 39 -9.02 16.87 8.62
C PRO A 39 -8.88 15.90 9.80
N PRO A 40 -8.57 16.40 11.02
CA PRO A 40 -8.53 15.56 12.21
C PRO A 40 -9.85 14.80 12.44
N GLY A 41 -9.76 13.47 12.61
CA GLY A 41 -10.92 12.60 12.84
C GLY A 41 -11.63 12.11 11.57
N GLU A 42 -11.27 12.66 10.41
CA GLU A 42 -11.84 12.26 9.12
C GLU A 42 -11.05 11.13 8.46
N HIS A 43 -11.69 10.47 7.49
CA HIS A 43 -11.12 9.37 6.74
C HIS A 43 -11.31 9.62 5.24
N SER A 44 -10.33 9.19 4.43
CA SER A 44 -10.42 9.29 2.98
C SER A 44 -9.88 8.03 2.33
N LEU A 45 -10.52 7.62 1.23
CA LEU A 45 -10.05 6.52 0.40
C LEU A 45 -9.00 7.07 -0.57
N ILE A 46 -7.75 6.65 -0.38
CA ILE A 46 -6.62 7.08 -1.21
C ILE A 46 -6.28 5.98 -2.21
N PRO A 47 -6.48 6.21 -3.53
CA PRO A 47 -6.11 5.23 -4.54
C PRO A 47 -4.58 5.04 -4.57
N THR A 48 -4.14 3.80 -4.77
CA THR A 48 -2.72 3.45 -4.88
C THR A 48 -2.26 3.30 -6.31
N GLY A 49 -3.19 3.05 -7.24
CA GLY A 49 -2.89 2.68 -8.63
C GLY A 49 -2.15 1.34 -8.75
N VAL A 50 -2.04 0.57 -7.67
CA VAL A 50 -1.35 -0.73 -7.62
C VAL A 50 -2.38 -1.86 -7.65
N TYR A 51 -2.11 -2.89 -8.44
CA TYR A 51 -2.91 -4.12 -8.50
C TYR A 51 -1.97 -5.31 -8.31
N LEU A 52 -2.45 -6.34 -7.63
CA LEU A 52 -1.65 -7.51 -7.31
C LEU A 52 -2.31 -8.73 -7.93
N GLN A 53 -1.50 -9.61 -8.51
CA GLN A 53 -1.91 -10.98 -8.78
C GLN A 53 -1.21 -11.87 -7.74
N ILE A 54 -2.01 -12.35 -6.78
CA ILE A 54 -1.52 -13.08 -5.62
C ILE A 54 -1.73 -14.58 -5.85
N PRO A 55 -0.72 -15.44 -5.64
CA PRO A 55 -0.88 -16.89 -5.75
C PRO A 55 -1.85 -17.45 -4.71
N GLU A 56 -2.54 -18.54 -5.05
CA GLU A 56 -3.41 -19.26 -4.11
C GLU A 56 -2.66 -19.66 -2.83
N GLY A 57 -3.32 -19.53 -1.68
CA GLY A 57 -2.73 -19.79 -0.35
C GLY A 57 -1.93 -18.64 0.24
N TYR A 58 -1.96 -17.45 -0.39
CA TYR A 58 -1.34 -16.23 0.10
C TYR A 58 -2.33 -15.08 0.17
N GLU A 59 -2.03 -14.10 1.01
CA GLU A 59 -2.67 -12.79 1.04
C GLU A 59 -1.60 -11.70 1.02
N ALA A 60 -1.97 -10.49 0.60
CA ALA A 60 -1.18 -9.30 0.85
C ALA A 60 -1.81 -8.49 1.99
N GLN A 61 -0.99 -7.74 2.72
CA GLN A 61 -1.42 -6.95 3.87
C GLN A 61 -0.94 -5.52 3.76
N VAL A 62 -1.86 -4.56 3.92
CA VAL A 62 -1.59 -3.14 3.95
C VAL A 62 -1.50 -2.67 5.41
N ARG A 63 -0.39 -2.03 5.77
CA ARG A 63 -0.12 -1.56 7.13
C ARG A 63 0.31 -0.09 7.15
N PRO A 64 0.06 0.64 8.25
CA PRO A 64 0.57 2.00 8.44
C PRO A 64 2.10 2.04 8.44
N ARG A 65 2.67 3.13 7.92
CA ARG A 65 4.08 3.45 8.15
C ARG A 65 4.24 3.98 9.56
N SER A 66 5.06 3.33 10.37
CA SER A 66 5.23 3.65 11.80
C SER A 66 5.55 5.13 12.05
N GLY A 67 6.40 5.74 11.22
CA GLY A 67 6.74 7.15 11.33
C GLY A 67 5.56 8.10 11.09
N LEU A 68 4.70 7.80 10.11
CA LEU A 68 3.51 8.62 9.82
C LEU A 68 2.45 8.46 10.92
N ALA A 69 2.24 7.23 11.38
CA ALA A 69 1.31 6.96 12.47
C ALA A 69 1.74 7.66 13.77
N ALA A 70 3.00 7.50 14.18
CA ALA A 70 3.48 8.03 15.46
C ALA A 70 3.61 9.56 15.48
N LYS A 71 3.96 10.19 14.35
CA LYS A 71 4.22 11.65 14.29
C LYS A 71 3.01 12.46 13.84
N HIS A 72 2.12 11.88 13.04
CA HIS A 72 1.03 12.61 12.38
C HIS A 72 -0.35 11.95 12.56
N GLY A 73 -0.45 10.80 13.24
CA GLY A 73 -1.71 10.08 13.40
C GLY A 73 -2.26 9.48 12.10
N VAL A 74 -1.48 9.50 11.01
CA VAL A 74 -1.90 8.96 9.72
C VAL A 74 -1.79 7.44 9.76
N THR A 75 -2.95 6.77 9.70
CA THR A 75 -3.08 5.32 9.82
C THR A 75 -3.99 4.74 8.72
N VAL A 76 -4.03 3.42 8.66
CA VAL A 76 -4.96 2.65 7.81
C VAL A 76 -6.08 2.16 8.72
N LEU A 77 -7.32 2.59 8.44
CA LEU A 77 -8.47 2.36 9.32
C LEU A 77 -8.71 0.86 9.61
N ASN A 78 -8.54 0.00 8.60
CA ASN A 78 -8.72 -1.45 8.70
C ASN A 78 -7.41 -2.21 8.89
N SER A 79 -6.35 -1.59 9.44
CA SER A 79 -5.04 -2.24 9.58
C SER A 79 -5.07 -3.50 10.48
N PRO A 80 -4.43 -4.62 10.07
CA PRO A 80 -3.86 -4.87 8.74
C PRO A 80 -4.98 -5.06 7.71
N GLY A 81 -4.94 -4.28 6.62
CA GLY A 81 -5.90 -4.41 5.54
C GLY A 81 -5.53 -5.61 4.67
N THR A 82 -6.41 -6.61 4.58
CA THR A 82 -6.20 -7.83 3.79
C THR A 82 -6.54 -7.62 2.32
N ILE A 83 -5.71 -8.18 1.44
CA ILE A 83 -5.98 -8.36 0.01
C ILE A 83 -5.91 -9.86 -0.26
N ASP A 84 -7.06 -10.46 -0.53
CA ASP A 84 -7.21 -11.89 -0.81
C ASP A 84 -6.63 -12.26 -2.18
N ALA A 85 -6.40 -13.56 -2.41
CA ALA A 85 -5.80 -14.05 -3.64
C ALA A 85 -6.68 -13.88 -4.89
N ASP A 86 -7.99 -13.79 -4.69
CA ASP A 86 -9.02 -13.68 -5.73
C ASP A 86 -9.60 -12.27 -5.88
N TYR A 87 -8.97 -11.27 -5.25
CA TYR A 87 -9.26 -9.85 -5.42
C TYR A 87 -8.55 -9.25 -6.64
#